data_AF-A0A7X9C0R2-F1
#
_entry.id   AF-A0A7X9C0R2-F1
#
_cell.length_a   1.000
_cell.length_b   1.000
_cell.length_c   1.000
_cell.angle_alpha   90.00
_cell.angle_beta   90.00
_cell.angle_gamma   90.00
#
_symmetry.space_group_name_H-M   'P 1'
#
loop_
_entity.id
_entity.type
_entity.pdbx_description
1 polymer ?
#
loop_
_entity_poly.entity_id
_entity_poly.type
_entity_poly.pdbx_seq_one_letter_code
_entity_poly.pdbx_strand_id
1 'polypeptide(L)'
;MKYRLNFSLWLFIILSLSIVPIIGVHLLTSRFFAVFMSLLAIFFMTIPFYLEKTFHLKFPQGFLIILLLFLYASVFLGTANDFYAYFWWWDKMLHGFSGFIFAYMGYLIHHYLDPNFSLNSLSRKVLAALFAFSFALAAGGVWEIYEYTIDSFFGTQYQGVGIHDTMQDIIMDTLGAVAFSILVLKGDPFPAIKKVSKKYKKHSLKTVEKNTGK
;
A
#
# COMPACT_ATOMS: atom_id res chain seq x y z
N MET A 1 -6.08 26.13 -14.68
CA MET A 1 -6.55 24.90 -14.00
C MET A 1 -6.03 24.95 -12.56
N LYS A 2 -6.86 25.31 -11.58
CA LYS A 2 -6.44 25.31 -10.15
C LYS A 2 -6.23 23.85 -9.73
N TYR A 3 -4.99 23.45 -9.45
CA TYR A 3 -4.73 22.19 -8.75
C TYR A 3 -5.35 22.32 -7.36
N ARG A 4 -6.58 21.82 -7.16
CA ARG A 4 -7.06 21.56 -5.80
C ARG A 4 -6.19 20.43 -5.27
N LEU A 5 -5.36 20.71 -4.26
CA LEU A 5 -4.65 19.66 -3.54
C LEU A 5 -5.69 18.67 -3.00
N ASN A 6 -5.56 17.41 -3.41
CA ASN A 6 -6.41 16.34 -2.89
C ASN A 6 -5.97 16.03 -1.44
N PHE A 7 -6.90 15.59 -0.61
CA PHE A 7 -6.65 15.35 0.82
C PHE A 7 -5.43 14.44 1.08
N SER A 8 -5.21 13.41 0.25
CA SER A 8 -4.04 12.54 0.38
C SER A 8 -2.70 13.28 0.24
N LEU A 9 -2.63 14.33 -0.59
CA LEU A 9 -1.42 15.14 -0.77
C LEU A 9 -1.17 16.02 0.46
N TRP A 10 -2.23 16.59 1.05
CA TRP A 10 -2.09 17.32 2.31
C TRP A 10 -1.64 16.42 3.44
N LEU A 11 -2.22 15.22 3.55
CA LEU A 11 -1.79 14.23 4.53
C LEU A 11 -0.31 13.87 4.35
N PHE A 12 0.13 13.60 3.11
CA PHE A 12 1.53 13.36 2.80
C PHE A 12 2.45 14.51 3.25
N ILE A 13 2.07 15.76 2.97
CA ILE A 13 2.85 16.94 3.38
C ILE A 13 2.94 17.02 4.91
N ILE A 14 1.82 16.83 5.61
CA ILE A 14 1.78 16.88 7.08
C ILE A 14 2.67 15.80 7.69
N LEU A 15 2.54 14.56 7.22
CA LEU A 15 3.37 13.44 7.70
C LEU A 15 4.85 13.64 7.38
N SER A 16 5.18 14.19 6.21
CA SER A 16 6.58 14.49 5.85
C SER A 16 7.15 15.61 6.73
N LEU A 17 6.36 16.65 7.01
CA LEU A 17 6.76 17.75 7.89
C LEU A 17 6.93 17.31 9.34
N SER A 18 6.22 16.28 9.82
CA SER A 18 6.46 15.73 11.16
C SER A 18 7.73 14.88 11.24
N ILE A 19 8.16 14.24 10.14
CA ILE A 19 9.39 13.42 10.10
C ILE A 19 10.66 14.30 10.12
N VAL A 20 10.67 15.40 9.37
CA VAL A 20 11.89 16.21 9.14
C VAL A 20 12.56 16.69 10.44
N PRO A 21 11.86 17.26 11.44
CA PRO A 21 12.49 17.64 12.70
C PRO A 21 13.08 16.46 13.47
N ILE A 22 12.42 15.30 13.42
CA ILE A 22 12.85 14.08 14.11
C ILE A 22 14.13 13.52 13.49
N ILE A 23 14.31 13.64 12.16
CA ILE A 23 15.61 13.36 11.52
C ILE A 23 16.72 14.20 12.16
N GLY A 24 16.47 15.49 12.44
CA GLY A 24 17.42 16.35 13.14
C GLY A 24 17.79 15.80 14.52
N VAL A 25 16.81 15.33 15.29
CA VAL A 25 17.04 14.69 16.60
C VAL A 25 17.87 13.40 16.45
N HIS A 26 17.56 12.55 15.48
CA HIS A 26 18.32 11.32 15.22
C HIS A 26 19.77 11.62 14.82
N LEU A 27 20.02 12.68 14.04
CA LEU A 27 21.38 13.12 13.69
C LEU A 27 22.15 13.60 14.93
N LEU A 28 21.53 14.42 15.77
CA LEU A 28 22.16 14.89 17.02
C LEU A 28 22.48 13.75 18.00
N THR A 29 21.73 12.65 17.93
CA THR A 29 21.93 11.45 18.75
C THR A 29 22.70 10.34 18.03
N SER A 30 23.28 10.61 16.85
CA SER A 30 24.04 9.64 16.05
C SER A 30 23.29 8.35 15.69
N ARG A 31 21.95 8.39 15.64
CA ARG A 31 21.09 7.27 15.24
C ARG A 31 20.99 7.19 13.71
N PHE A 32 22.09 6.89 13.03
CA PHE A 32 22.16 6.91 11.56
C PHE A 32 21.19 5.93 10.87
N PHE A 33 20.97 4.76 11.46
CA PHE A 33 19.98 3.81 10.93
C PHE A 33 18.55 4.39 10.98
N ALA A 34 18.19 5.08 12.07
CA ALA A 34 16.89 5.74 12.18
C ALA A 34 16.74 6.90 11.18
N VAL A 35 17.82 7.64 10.91
CA VAL A 35 17.86 8.66 9.84
C VAL A 35 17.58 8.02 8.48
N PHE A 36 18.27 6.93 8.16
CA PHE A 36 18.07 6.19 6.90
C PHE A 36 16.61 5.72 6.76
N MET A 37 16.05 5.09 7.79
CA MET A 37 14.66 4.60 7.77
C MET A 37 13.64 5.75 7.68
N SER A 38 13.90 6.89 8.32
CA SER A 38 13.05 8.07 8.21
C SER A 38 13.02 8.66 6.80
N LEU A 39 14.19 8.73 6.14
CA LEU A 39 14.27 9.14 4.73
C LEU A 39 13.59 8.13 3.81
N LEU A 40 13.77 6.84 4.08
CA LEU A 40 13.13 5.76 3.34
C LEU A 40 11.61 5.82 3.43
N ALA A 41 11.05 6.19 4.60
CA ALA A 41 9.62 6.40 4.78
C ALA A 41 9.09 7.52 3.86
N ILE A 42 9.76 8.68 3.82
CA ILE A 42 9.40 9.79 2.91
C ILE A 42 9.50 9.34 1.45
N PHE A 43 10.55 8.61 1.10
CA PHE A 43 10.76 8.07 -0.24
C PHE A 43 9.59 7.17 -0.66
N PHE A 44 9.24 6.15 0.13
CA PHE A 44 8.13 5.25 -0.17
C PHE A 44 6.79 5.96 -0.23
N MET A 45 6.52 6.90 0.68
CA MET A 45 5.30 7.71 0.63
C MET A 45 5.19 8.56 -0.64
N THR A 46 6.31 8.88 -1.29
CA THR A 46 6.34 9.65 -2.54
C THR A 46 6.01 8.80 -3.77
N ILE A 47 6.34 7.50 -3.76
CA ILE A 47 6.15 6.57 -4.89
C ILE A 47 4.74 6.63 -5.50
N PRO A 48 3.62 6.49 -4.76
CA PRO A 48 2.31 6.46 -5.39
C PRO A 48 2.00 7.73 -6.19
N PHE A 49 2.40 8.91 -5.70
CA PHE A 49 2.21 10.18 -6.42
C PHE A 49 3.07 10.27 -7.68
N TYR A 50 4.30 9.74 -7.61
CA TYR A 50 5.16 9.62 -8.78
C TYR A 50 4.53 8.69 -9.83
N LEU A 51 3.98 7.54 -9.42
CA LEU A 51 3.31 6.60 -10.31
C LEU A 51 2.06 7.20 -10.97
N GLU A 52 1.25 7.97 -10.24
CA GLU A 52 0.10 8.69 -10.83
C GLU A 52 0.54 9.65 -11.94
N LYS A 53 1.66 10.35 -11.72
CA LYS A 53 2.20 11.29 -12.70
C LYS A 53 2.77 10.59 -13.92
N THR A 54 3.61 9.58 -13.71
CA THR A 54 4.41 8.90 -14.75
C THR A 54 3.56 7.96 -15.60
N PHE A 55 2.74 7.12 -14.97
CA PHE A 55 1.90 6.13 -15.68
C PHE A 55 0.50 6.64 -15.97
N HIS A 56 0.21 7.89 -15.58
CA HIS A 56 -1.11 8.50 -15.71
C HIS A 56 -2.23 7.65 -15.08
N LEU A 57 -1.90 6.97 -13.98
CA LEU A 57 -2.84 6.23 -13.17
C LEU A 57 -3.52 7.18 -12.16
N LYS A 58 -4.65 6.76 -11.59
CA LYS A 58 -5.26 7.48 -10.47
C LYS A 58 -5.65 6.51 -9.39
N PHE A 59 -4.93 6.55 -8.28
CA PHE A 59 -5.27 5.78 -7.12
C PHE A 59 -6.49 6.41 -6.43
N PRO A 60 -7.39 5.59 -5.87
CA PRO A 60 -8.44 6.09 -5.01
C PRO A 60 -7.85 6.80 -3.80
N GLN A 61 -8.48 7.90 -3.38
CA GLN A 61 -8.03 8.66 -2.20
C GLN A 61 -7.97 7.79 -0.94
N GLY A 62 -8.95 6.91 -0.73
CA GLY A 62 -8.96 5.98 0.40
C GLY A 62 -7.75 5.04 0.42
N PHE A 63 -7.34 4.53 -0.75
CA PHE A 63 -6.12 3.70 -0.87
C PHE A 63 -4.88 4.49 -0.45
N LEU A 64 -4.71 5.70 -0.99
CA LEU A 64 -3.55 6.54 -0.68
C LEU A 64 -3.48 6.90 0.80
N ILE A 65 -4.61 7.25 1.41
CA ILE A 65 -4.65 7.61 2.83
C ILE A 65 -4.17 6.44 3.69
N ILE A 66 -4.74 5.25 3.49
CA ILE A 66 -4.40 4.07 4.28
C ILE A 66 -2.94 3.65 4.03
N LEU A 67 -2.47 3.70 2.77
CA LEU A 67 -1.08 3.41 2.42
C LEU A 67 -0.10 4.37 3.09
N LEU A 68 -0.38 5.69 3.08
CA LEU A 68 0.49 6.69 3.70
C LEU A 68 0.57 6.51 5.21
N LEU A 69 -0.57 6.27 5.87
CA LEU A 69 -0.62 6.03 7.30
C LEU A 69 0.13 4.74 7.67
N PHE A 70 -0.02 3.69 6.87
CA PHE A 70 0.70 2.44 7.05
C PHE A 70 2.21 2.64 6.92
N LEU A 71 2.69 3.28 5.83
CA LEU A 71 4.13 3.53 5.63
C LEU A 71 4.73 4.40 6.74
N TYR A 72 3.98 5.40 7.20
CA TYR A 72 4.37 6.20 8.35
C TYR A 72 4.45 5.36 9.64
N ALA A 73 3.46 4.50 9.88
CA ALA A 73 3.39 3.68 11.08
C ALA A 73 4.42 2.53 11.10
N SER A 74 4.68 1.88 9.97
CA SER A 74 5.61 0.73 9.90
C SER A 74 7.07 1.15 9.78
N VAL A 75 7.38 2.09 8.87
CA VAL A 75 8.77 2.47 8.59
C VAL A 75 9.24 3.54 9.58
N PHE A 76 8.49 4.64 9.70
CA PHE A 76 8.92 5.76 10.54
C PHE A 76 8.67 5.49 12.03
N LEU A 77 7.44 5.21 12.45
CA LEU A 77 7.19 4.93 13.88
C LEU A 77 7.75 3.57 14.29
N GLY A 78 7.46 2.52 13.52
CA GLY A 78 7.90 1.15 13.77
C GLY A 78 9.41 1.02 13.81
N THR A 79 10.07 1.21 12.67
CA THR A 79 11.51 0.91 12.55
C THR A 79 12.41 2.06 12.99
N ALA A 80 12.14 3.29 12.56
CA ALA A 80 13.03 4.41 12.89
C ALA A 80 12.93 4.85 14.37
N ASN A 81 11.75 4.66 15.00
CA ASN A 81 11.46 5.10 16.37
C ASN A 81 11.11 3.93 17.32
N ASP A 82 11.45 2.70 16.94
CA ASP A 82 11.40 1.50 17.77
C ASP A 82 10.01 1.11 18.31
N PHE A 83 8.90 1.50 17.67
CA PHE A 83 7.56 1.16 18.17
C PHE A 83 7.30 -0.34 18.24
N TYR A 84 7.96 -1.15 17.39
CA TYR A 84 7.90 -2.60 17.48
C TYR A 84 8.40 -3.14 18.83
N ALA A 85 9.36 -2.46 19.45
CA ALA A 85 9.87 -2.84 20.77
C ALA A 85 9.00 -2.33 21.93
N TYR A 86 8.34 -1.17 21.75
CA TYR A 86 7.55 -0.55 22.81
C TYR A 86 6.11 -1.07 22.90
N PHE A 87 5.51 -1.46 21.78
CA PHE A 87 4.10 -1.82 21.70
C PHE A 87 3.95 -3.22 21.11
N TRP A 88 3.68 -4.20 21.97
CA TRP A 88 3.57 -5.63 21.60
C TRP A 88 2.53 -5.93 20.52
N TRP A 89 1.51 -5.08 20.35
CA TRP A 89 0.44 -5.26 19.36
C TRP A 89 0.71 -4.52 18.04
N TRP A 90 1.76 -3.68 17.98
CA TRP A 90 2.01 -2.78 16.85
C TRP A 90 2.22 -3.54 15.56
N ASP A 91 3.04 -4.57 15.63
CA ASP A 91 3.38 -5.43 14.52
C ASP A 91 2.14 -6.16 13.96
N LYS A 92 1.41 -6.86 14.83
CA LYS A 92 0.20 -7.60 14.45
C LYS A 92 -0.89 -6.69 13.88
N MET A 93 -1.02 -5.47 14.42
CA MET A 93 -1.89 -4.44 13.87
C MET A 93 -1.48 -4.05 12.46
N LEU A 94 -0.18 -3.83 12.21
CA LEU A 94 0.34 -3.49 10.89
C LEU A 94 0.14 -4.62 9.89
N HIS A 95 0.30 -5.89 10.26
CA HIS A 95 -0.05 -7.03 9.41
C HIS A 95 -1.55 -7.04 9.02
N GLY A 96 -2.44 -6.75 9.99
CA GLY A 96 -3.86 -6.57 9.68
C GLY A 96 -4.13 -5.50 8.62
N PHE A 97 -3.43 -4.36 8.71
CA PHE A 97 -3.56 -3.30 7.70
C PHE A 97 -2.84 -3.63 6.38
N SER A 98 -1.69 -4.29 6.41
CA SER A 98 -0.94 -4.67 5.22
C SER A 98 -1.76 -5.65 4.38
N GLY A 99 -2.38 -6.67 4.99
CA GLY A 99 -3.29 -7.60 4.31
C GLY A 99 -4.46 -6.89 3.63
N PHE A 100 -5.06 -5.89 4.30
CA PHE A 100 -6.10 -5.04 3.70
C PHE A 100 -5.57 -4.22 2.51
N ILE A 101 -4.41 -3.59 2.65
CA ILE A 101 -3.78 -2.76 1.62
C ILE A 101 -3.39 -3.60 0.41
N PHE A 102 -2.77 -4.76 0.60
CA PHE A 102 -2.38 -5.66 -0.47
C PHE A 102 -3.61 -6.23 -1.18
N ALA A 103 -4.68 -6.59 -0.45
CA ALA A 103 -5.94 -7.00 -1.09
C ALA A 103 -6.52 -5.88 -1.95
N TYR A 104 -6.48 -4.64 -1.45
CA TYR A 104 -6.88 -3.47 -2.21
C TYR A 104 -6.00 -3.29 -3.46
N MET A 105 -4.69 -3.41 -3.32
CA MET A 105 -3.76 -3.31 -4.45
C MET A 105 -4.05 -4.40 -5.50
N GLY A 106 -4.30 -5.65 -5.08
CA GLY A 106 -4.70 -6.74 -5.97
C GLY A 106 -6.01 -6.42 -6.73
N TYR A 107 -7.02 -5.89 -6.04
CA TYR A 107 -8.24 -5.41 -6.69
C TYR A 107 -7.98 -4.30 -7.73
N LEU A 108 -7.12 -3.33 -7.40
CA LEU A 108 -6.75 -2.26 -8.33
C LEU A 108 -6.02 -2.81 -9.56
N ILE A 109 -5.07 -3.74 -9.36
CA ILE A 109 -4.35 -4.41 -10.45
C ILE A 109 -5.34 -5.12 -11.37
N HIS A 110 -6.25 -5.93 -10.82
CA HIS A 110 -7.28 -6.61 -11.61
C HIS A 110 -8.17 -5.61 -12.37
N HIS A 111 -8.60 -4.54 -11.71
CA HIS A 111 -9.39 -3.47 -12.34
C HIS A 111 -8.63 -2.80 -13.50
N TYR A 112 -7.32 -2.55 -13.38
CA TYR A 112 -6.54 -1.91 -14.44
C TYR A 112 -6.20 -2.86 -15.58
N LEU A 113 -6.00 -4.15 -15.28
CA LEU A 113 -5.67 -5.17 -16.28
C LEU A 113 -6.88 -5.65 -17.07
N ASP A 114 -8.10 -5.63 -16.51
CA ASP A 114 -9.34 -5.98 -17.22
C ASP A 114 -10.02 -4.73 -17.82
N PRO A 115 -9.97 -4.50 -19.14
CA PRO A 115 -10.61 -3.35 -19.77
C PRO A 115 -12.14 -3.38 -19.69
N ASN A 116 -12.73 -4.54 -19.41
CA ASN A 116 -14.16 -4.78 -19.27
C ASN A 116 -14.55 -5.02 -17.80
N PHE A 117 -13.68 -4.59 -16.87
CA PHE A 117 -13.89 -4.78 -15.45
C PHE A 117 -15.26 -4.25 -15.02
N SER A 118 -16.03 -5.12 -14.39
CA SER A 118 -17.35 -4.80 -13.88
C SER A 118 -17.73 -5.74 -12.75
N LEU A 119 -18.54 -5.23 -11.82
CA LEU A 119 -19.07 -5.98 -10.68
C LEU A 119 -20.59 -6.19 -10.83
N ASN A 120 -21.05 -6.41 -12.05
CA ASN A 120 -22.47 -6.49 -12.42
C ASN A 120 -23.12 -7.87 -12.18
N SER A 121 -22.32 -8.87 -11.82
CA SER A 121 -22.76 -10.24 -11.55
C SER A 121 -22.02 -10.79 -10.34
N LEU A 122 -22.63 -11.77 -9.65
CA LEU A 122 -22.03 -12.41 -8.49
C LEU A 122 -20.68 -13.05 -8.85
N SER A 123 -20.59 -13.78 -9.98
CA SER A 123 -19.36 -14.45 -10.40
C SER A 123 -18.19 -13.48 -10.58
N ARG A 124 -18.43 -12.28 -11.14
CA ARG A 124 -17.40 -11.25 -11.29
C ARG A 124 -16.97 -10.65 -9.95
N LYS A 125 -17.92 -10.44 -9.03
CA LYS A 125 -17.61 -10.00 -7.67
C LYS A 125 -16.77 -11.02 -6.91
N VAL A 126 -17.15 -12.30 -6.99
CA VAL A 126 -16.41 -13.41 -6.37
C VAL A 126 -15.01 -13.51 -6.96
N LEU A 127 -14.86 -13.45 -8.28
CA LEU A 127 -13.54 -13.48 -8.91
C LEU A 127 -12.65 -12.31 -8.45
N ALA A 128 -13.20 -11.09 -8.40
CA ALA A 128 -12.45 -9.92 -7.94
C ALA A 128 -12.05 -10.02 -6.47
N ALA A 129 -12.94 -10.52 -5.61
CA ALA A 129 -12.67 -10.74 -4.20
C ALA A 129 -11.61 -11.84 -3.98
N LEU A 130 -11.71 -12.98 -4.69
CA LEU A 130 -10.72 -14.06 -4.62
C LEU A 130 -9.34 -13.59 -5.12
N PHE A 131 -9.29 -12.83 -6.22
CA PHE A 131 -8.04 -12.27 -6.70
C PHE A 131 -7.39 -11.34 -5.68
N ALA A 132 -8.17 -10.42 -5.09
CA ALA A 132 -7.71 -9.53 -4.04
C ALA A 132 -7.18 -10.29 -2.82
N PHE A 133 -7.96 -11.26 -2.32
CA PHE A 133 -7.59 -12.11 -1.20
C PHE A 133 -6.28 -12.88 -1.45
N SER A 134 -6.19 -13.59 -2.58
CA SER A 134 -5.01 -14.38 -2.92
C SER A 134 -3.77 -13.53 -3.14
N PHE A 135 -3.93 -12.34 -3.74
CA PHE A 135 -2.83 -11.40 -3.91
C PHE A 135 -2.28 -10.93 -2.56
N ALA A 136 -3.15 -10.66 -1.58
CA ALA A 136 -2.74 -10.27 -0.25
C ALA A 136 -1.95 -11.37 0.46
N LEU A 137 -2.42 -12.61 0.45
CA LEU A 137 -1.70 -13.72 1.08
C LEU A 137 -0.38 -14.05 0.38
N ALA A 138 -0.32 -13.91 -0.94
CA ALA A 138 0.94 -14.05 -1.67
C ALA A 138 1.94 -12.97 -1.26
N ALA A 139 1.50 -11.72 -1.09
CA ALA A 139 2.35 -10.63 -0.63
C ALA A 139 2.82 -10.83 0.83
N GLY A 140 1.93 -11.23 1.73
CA GLY A 140 2.26 -11.59 3.11
C GLY A 140 3.27 -12.73 3.17
N GLY A 141 3.05 -13.81 2.42
CA GLY A 141 4.02 -14.91 2.34
C GLY A 141 5.39 -14.49 1.80
N VAL A 142 5.47 -13.56 0.84
CA VAL A 142 6.75 -12.99 0.39
C VAL A 142 7.42 -12.17 1.48
N TRP A 143 6.64 -11.44 2.28
CA TRP A 143 7.16 -10.68 3.41
C TRP A 143 7.78 -11.60 4.48
N GLU A 144 7.09 -12.66 4.87
CA GLU A 144 7.63 -13.65 5.83
C GLU A 144 8.91 -14.32 5.33
N ILE A 145 8.98 -14.61 4.02
CA ILE A 145 10.20 -15.14 3.41
C ILE A 145 11.35 -14.12 3.50
N TYR A 146 11.05 -12.83 3.29
CA TYR A 146 12.02 -11.76 3.46
C TYR A 146 12.53 -11.70 4.91
N GLU A 147 11.65 -11.72 5.90
CA GLU A 147 12.03 -11.66 7.31
C GLU A 147 12.91 -12.85 7.71
N TYR A 148 12.47 -14.07 7.37
CA TYR A 148 13.28 -15.27 7.58
C TYR A 148 14.67 -15.17 6.93
N THR A 149 14.73 -14.62 5.71
CA THR A 149 15.99 -14.46 4.98
C THR A 149 16.90 -13.47 5.73
N ILE A 150 16.38 -12.33 6.16
CA ILE A 150 17.19 -11.32 6.85
C ILE A 150 17.67 -11.84 8.21
N ASP A 151 16.82 -12.54 8.97
CA ASP A 151 17.19 -13.18 10.23
C ASP A 151 18.28 -14.25 10.04
N SER A 152 18.15 -15.07 8.99
CA SER A 152 19.09 -16.15 8.69
C SER A 152 20.48 -15.66 8.29
N PHE A 153 20.57 -14.58 7.51
CA PHE A 153 21.84 -14.09 6.97
C PHE A 153 22.51 -13.00 7.82
N PHE A 154 21.72 -12.19 8.53
CA PHE A 154 22.22 -11.01 9.25
C PHE A 154 22.04 -11.11 10.76
N GLY A 155 21.44 -12.19 11.28
CA GLY A 155 21.26 -12.40 12.72
C GLY A 155 20.30 -11.39 13.37
N THR A 156 19.41 -10.80 12.57
CA THR A 156 18.32 -9.96 13.05
C THR A 156 17.23 -10.81 13.71
N GLN A 157 16.18 -10.18 14.22
CA GLN A 157 15.07 -10.83 14.92
C GLN A 157 13.72 -10.29 14.42
N TYR A 158 13.54 -10.21 13.10
CA TYR A 158 12.28 -9.77 12.49
C TYR A 158 11.13 -10.72 12.83
N GLN A 159 11.36 -12.04 12.80
CA GLN A 159 10.35 -13.05 13.15
C GLN A 159 10.17 -13.23 14.67
N GLY A 160 10.69 -12.31 15.50
CA GLY A 160 10.51 -12.32 16.96
C GLY A 160 10.61 -13.70 17.64
N VAL A 161 9.45 -14.27 17.99
CA VAL A 161 9.31 -15.58 18.68
C VAL A 161 9.41 -16.79 17.74
N GLY A 162 9.88 -16.59 16.51
CA GLY A 162 10.03 -17.60 15.47
C GLY A 162 8.70 -17.92 14.78
N ILE A 163 8.43 -19.21 14.57
CA ILE A 163 7.26 -19.66 13.78
C ILE A 163 5.91 -19.12 14.29
N HIS A 164 5.77 -18.89 15.60
CA HIS A 164 4.53 -18.37 16.15
C HIS A 164 4.23 -16.94 15.71
N ASP A 165 5.28 -16.14 15.52
CA ASP A 165 5.20 -14.76 15.06
C ASP A 165 4.65 -14.75 13.62
N THR A 166 5.37 -15.41 12.71
CA THR A 166 4.96 -15.61 11.32
C THR A 166 3.54 -16.15 11.17
N MET A 167 3.13 -17.11 11.99
CA MET A 167 1.77 -17.63 11.91
C MET A 167 0.73 -16.59 12.35
N GLN A 168 1.03 -15.77 13.36
CA GLN A 168 0.16 -14.67 13.75
C GLN A 168 0.10 -13.60 12.66
N ASP A 169 1.22 -13.32 11.98
CA ASP A 169 1.30 -12.33 10.90
C ASP A 169 0.47 -12.74 9.70
N ILE A 170 0.64 -13.98 9.24
CA ILE A 170 -0.19 -14.53 8.16
C ILE A 170 -1.68 -14.57 8.55
N ILE A 171 -2.02 -14.84 9.82
CA ILE A 171 -3.41 -14.77 10.29
C ILE A 171 -3.93 -13.33 10.22
N MET A 172 -3.16 -12.35 10.67
CA MET A 172 -3.56 -10.94 10.64
C MET A 172 -3.69 -10.43 9.21
N ASP A 173 -2.74 -10.77 8.32
CA ASP A 173 -2.81 -10.50 6.89
C ASP A 173 -4.10 -11.09 6.29
N THR A 174 -4.43 -12.33 6.65
CA THR A 174 -5.67 -13.01 6.23
C THR A 174 -6.90 -12.24 6.66
N LEU A 175 -6.97 -11.77 7.90
CA LEU A 175 -8.12 -11.02 8.42
C LEU A 175 -8.30 -9.69 7.66
N GLY A 176 -7.20 -8.97 7.41
CA GLY A 176 -7.20 -7.76 6.59
C GLY A 176 -7.69 -8.02 5.17
N ALA A 177 -7.19 -9.09 4.54
CA ALA A 177 -7.56 -9.50 3.21
C ALA A 177 -9.04 -9.91 3.09
N VAL A 178 -9.57 -10.64 4.07
CA VAL A 178 -11.00 -11.00 4.16
C VAL A 178 -11.85 -9.74 4.29
N ALA A 179 -11.46 -8.81 5.18
CA ALA A 179 -12.20 -7.57 5.38
C ALA A 179 -12.34 -6.77 4.08
N PHE A 180 -11.26 -6.62 3.31
CA PHE A 180 -11.32 -5.95 2.00
C PHE A 180 -12.18 -6.75 1.00
N SER A 181 -12.01 -8.07 0.95
CA SER A 181 -12.73 -8.93 0.01
C SER A 181 -14.25 -8.88 0.23
N ILE A 182 -14.70 -8.78 1.48
CA ILE A 182 -16.13 -8.58 1.80
C ILE A 182 -16.64 -7.25 1.24
N LEU A 183 -15.83 -6.17 1.25
CA LEU A 183 -16.22 -4.89 0.65
C LEU A 183 -16.47 -5.04 -0.86
N VAL A 184 -15.60 -5.78 -1.56
CA VAL A 184 -15.74 -6.07 -3.00
C VAL A 184 -17.02 -6.86 -3.29
N LEU A 185 -17.38 -7.84 -2.43
CA LEU A 185 -18.61 -8.62 -2.58
C LEU A 185 -19.87 -7.75 -2.39
N LYS A 186 -19.84 -6.79 -1.45
CA LYS A 186 -20.94 -5.85 -1.21
C LYS A 186 -21.14 -4.88 -2.38
N GLY A 187 -20.10 -4.54 -3.13
CA GLY A 187 -20.18 -3.69 -4.31
C GLY A 187 -18.82 -3.15 -4.74
N ASP A 188 -18.82 -2.23 -5.69
CA ASP A 188 -17.60 -1.49 -6.02
C ASP A 188 -17.27 -0.59 -4.82
N PRO A 189 -16.19 -0.86 -4.06
CA PRO A 189 -15.91 -0.05 -2.89
C PRO A 189 -15.46 1.36 -3.30
N PHE A 190 -15.10 1.58 -4.58
CA PHE A 190 -14.58 2.86 -5.09
C PHE A 190 -15.05 3.16 -6.53
N PRO A 191 -16.34 3.48 -6.74
CA PRO A 191 -16.94 3.66 -8.07
C PRO A 191 -16.36 4.84 -8.89
N ALA A 192 -15.57 5.72 -8.26
CA ALA A 192 -14.93 6.86 -8.92
C ALA A 192 -13.87 6.45 -9.96
N ILE A 193 -13.29 5.25 -9.86
CA ILE A 193 -12.22 4.78 -10.76
C ILE A 193 -12.73 4.61 -12.21
N LYS A 194 -13.99 4.19 -12.40
CA LYS A 194 -14.60 3.94 -13.73
C LYS A 194 -14.66 5.17 -14.64
N LYS A 195 -14.81 6.38 -14.09
CA LYS A 195 -14.83 7.63 -14.89
C LYS A 195 -13.44 7.97 -15.45
N VAL A 196 -12.39 7.55 -14.76
CA VAL A 196 -11.02 7.90 -15.07
C VAL A 196 -10.45 6.97 -16.14
N SER A 197 -10.65 5.65 -16.03
CA SER A 197 -10.15 4.70 -17.04
C SER A 197 -10.78 4.94 -18.42
N LYS A 198 -12.08 5.25 -18.48
CA LYS A 198 -12.76 5.67 -19.73
C LYS A 198 -12.15 6.92 -20.35
N LYS A 199 -11.77 7.91 -19.54
CA LYS A 199 -11.15 9.16 -20.03
C LYS A 199 -9.73 8.90 -20.55
N TYR A 200 -8.95 8.06 -19.87
CA TYR A 200 -7.60 7.67 -20.32
C TYR A 200 -7.62 6.87 -21.60
N LYS A 201 -8.48 5.84 -21.69
CA LYS A 201 -8.63 5.03 -22.90
C LYS A 201 -9.06 5.87 -24.11
N LYS A 202 -9.95 6.85 -23.89
CA LYS A 202 -10.35 7.81 -24.94
C LYS A 202 -9.21 8.75 -25.35
N HIS A 203 -8.30 9.09 -24.43
CA HIS A 203 -7.14 9.92 -24.76
C HIS A 203 -6.06 9.12 -25.49
N SER A 204 -5.73 7.91 -25.04
CA SER A 204 -4.74 7.04 -25.69
C SER A 204 -5.16 6.64 -27.12
N LEU A 205 -6.43 6.29 -27.33
CA LEU A 205 -6.97 5.98 -28.67
C LEU A 205 -6.86 7.19 -29.61
N LYS A 206 -7.17 8.40 -29.13
CA LYS A 206 -7.01 9.63 -29.92
C LYS A 206 -5.57 9.96 -30.28
N THR A 207 -4.62 9.66 -29.38
CA THR A 207 -3.19 9.88 -29.65
C THR A 207 -2.65 8.87 -30.66
N VAL A 208 -3.12 7.62 -30.61
CA VAL A 208 -2.80 6.60 -31.62
C VAL A 208 -3.38 6.96 -32.97
N GLU A 209 -4.68 7.31 -33.05
CA GLU A 209 -5.33 7.76 -34.31
C GLU A 209 -4.59 8.93 -34.95
N LYS A 210 -4.21 9.94 -34.16
CA LYS A 210 -3.47 11.13 -34.63
C LYS A 210 -2.06 10.80 -35.13
N ASN A 211 -1.41 9.77 -34.59
CA ASN A 211 -0.08 9.35 -35.00
C ASN A 211 -0.09 8.34 -36.17
N THR A 212 -1.22 7.68 -36.44
CA THR A 212 -1.36 6.70 -37.53
C THR A 212 -1.91 7.28 -38.84
N GLY A 213 -2.21 8.58 -38.90
CA GLY A 213 -2.54 9.26 -40.17
C GLY A 213 -3.69 8.62 -40.95
N LYS A 214 -4.80 8.29 -40.27
CA LYS A 214 -6.11 8.10 -40.91
C LYS A 214 -7.02 9.25 -40.54
#